data_AF-A0A519WYJ6-F1
#
_entry.id   AF-A0A519WYJ6-F1
#
_cell.length_a   1.000
_cell.length_b   1.000
_cell.length_c   1.000
_cell.angle_alpha   90.00
_cell.angle_beta   90.00
_cell.angle_gamma   90.00
#
_symmetry.space_group_name_H-M   'P 1'
#
loop_
_entity.id
_entity.type
_entity.pdbx_description
1 polymer ?
#
loop_
_entity_poly.entity_id
_entity_poly.type
_entity_poly.pdbx_seq_one_letter_code
_entity_poly.pdbx_strand_id
1 'polypeptide(L)'
;MNPFNIKIGYAPNEVTVTILPINEHQYKVIYYAAVLGTLKYDNDCWELLDKTEVEAGDLPYYIHDVNSGNVNVILNDATVDEIGEEIENHLRIEEDL
;
A
#
# COMPACT_ATOMS: atom_id res chain seq x y z
N MET A 1 11.82 -2.02 9.95
CA MET A 1 10.63 -1.29 10.44
C MET A 1 9.50 -2.28 10.68
N ASN A 2 8.59 -1.98 11.60
CA ASN A 2 7.44 -2.83 11.88
C ASN A 2 6.30 -2.53 10.87
N PRO A 3 5.39 -3.47 10.61
CA PRO A 3 4.19 -3.18 9.84
C PRO A 3 3.32 -2.15 10.56
N PHE A 4 2.66 -1.28 9.79
CA PHE A 4 1.77 -0.25 10.29
C PHE A 4 0.53 -0.12 9.42
N ASN A 5 -0.49 0.60 9.90
CA ASN A 5 -1.71 0.84 9.14
C ASN A 5 -1.80 2.31 8.76
N ILE A 6 -2.25 2.57 7.54
CA ILE A 6 -2.63 3.90 7.07
C ILE A 6 -4.08 3.89 6.61
N LYS A 7 -4.65 5.08 6.45
CA LYS A 7 -5.99 5.28 5.90
C LYS A 7 -5.87 6.03 4.60
N ILE A 8 -6.54 5.54 3.56
CA ILE A 8 -6.62 6.20 2.27
C ILE A 8 -8.08 6.48 1.91
N GLY A 9 -8.31 7.62 1.28
CA GLY A 9 -9.58 7.93 0.64
C GLY A 9 -9.78 7.04 -0.58
N TYR A 10 -11.00 6.52 -0.77
CA TYR A 10 -11.35 5.80 -1.98
C TYR A 10 -12.80 6.06 -2.38
N ALA A 11 -12.97 7.04 -3.27
CA ALA A 11 -14.26 7.58 -3.68
C ALA A 11 -15.07 8.07 -2.46
N PRO A 12 -16.31 7.61 -2.13
CA PRO A 12 -16.99 8.09 -0.92
C PRO A 12 -16.52 7.38 0.37
N ASN A 13 -15.58 6.44 0.28
CA ASN A 13 -15.17 5.60 1.40
C ASN A 13 -13.77 5.96 1.91
N GLU A 14 -13.48 5.54 3.13
CA GLU A 14 -12.13 5.48 3.69
C GLU A 14 -11.76 3.99 3.81
N VAL A 15 -10.55 3.64 3.39
CA VAL A 15 -10.04 2.27 3.45
C VAL A 15 -8.78 2.23 4.29
N THR A 16 -8.72 1.29 5.22
CA THR A 16 -7.49 0.99 5.95
C THR A 16 -6.69 -0.05 5.18
N VAL A 17 -5.42 0.24 4.92
CA VAL A 17 -4.45 -0.71 4.37
C VAL A 17 -3.31 -0.91 5.36
N THR A 18 -2.75 -2.12 5.36
CA THR A 18 -1.54 -2.43 6.13
C THR A 18 -0.33 -2.27 5.23
N ILE A 19 0.64 -1.50 5.70
CA ILE A 19 1.93 -1.30 5.07
C ILE A 19 2.94 -2.23 5.72
N LEU A 20 3.55 -3.09 4.91
CA LEU A 20 4.61 -3.99 5.31
C LEU A 20 5.92 -3.53 4.65
N PRO A 21 6.85 -2.92 5.41
CA PRO A 21 8.16 -2.55 4.90
C PRO A 21 8.96 -3.78 4.47
N ILE A 22 9.51 -3.75 3.25
CA ILE A 22 10.42 -4.78 2.73
C ILE A 22 11.87 -4.34 2.94
N ASN A 23 12.16 -3.08 2.61
CA ASN A 23 13.45 -2.40 2.81
C ASN A 23 13.19 -0.89 3.00
N GLU A 24 14.25 -0.08 2.97
CA GLU A 24 14.18 1.37 3.24
C GLU A 24 13.29 2.15 2.26
N HIS A 25 13.05 1.63 1.05
CA HIS A 25 12.30 2.34 0.01
C HIS A 25 11.18 1.51 -0.62
N GLN A 26 10.91 0.30 -0.14
CA GLN A 26 9.91 -0.60 -0.71
C GLN A 26 8.94 -1.12 0.34
N TYR A 27 7.65 -1.06 0.01
CA TYR A 27 6.57 -1.33 0.93
C TYR A 27 5.48 -2.14 0.25
N LYS A 28 5.11 -3.29 0.82
CA LYS A 28 3.91 -4.02 0.39
C LYS A 28 2.68 -3.35 0.95
N VAL A 29 1.68 -3.17 0.09
CA VAL A 29 0.35 -2.69 0.47
C VAL A 29 -0.58 -3.89 0.58
N ILE A 30 -1.12 -4.11 1.78
CA ILE A 30 -1.96 -5.26 2.11
C ILE A 30 -3.37 -4.78 2.46
N TYR A 31 -4.36 -5.43 1.89
CA TYR A 31 -5.78 -5.17 2.14
C TYR A 31 -6.53 -6.50 2.30
N TYR A 32 -7.28 -6.64 3.40
CA TYR A 32 -7.96 -7.88 3.78
C TYR A 32 -7.08 -9.14 3.67
N ALA A 33 -5.89 -9.09 4.29
CA ALA A 33 -4.92 -10.19 4.28
C ALA A 33 -4.47 -10.66 2.88
N ALA A 34 -4.56 -9.78 1.87
CA ALA A 34 -4.07 -10.04 0.53
C ALA A 34 -3.27 -8.84 0.01
N VAL A 35 -2.24 -9.11 -0.79
CA VAL A 35 -1.33 -8.08 -1.32
C VAL A 35 -1.98 -7.37 -2.50
N LEU A 36 -2.21 -6.06 -2.38
CA LEU A 36 -2.64 -5.22 -3.50
C LEU A 36 -1.50 -5.01 -4.50
N GLY A 37 -0.30 -4.74 -3.98
CA GLY A 37 0.91 -4.52 -4.75
C GLY A 37 2.07 -4.08 -3.87
N THR A 38 3.18 -3.72 -4.51
CA THR A 38 4.37 -3.18 -3.83
C THR A 38 4.67 -1.80 -4.39
N LEU A 39 4.81 -0.83 -3.50
CA LEU A 39 5.22 0.52 -3.84
C LEU A 39 6.71 0.68 -3.58
N LYS A 40 7.37 1.46 -4.42
CA LYS A 40 8.77 1.87 -4.27
C LYS A 40 8.84 3.39 -4.32
N TYR A 41 9.60 3.99 -3.41
CA TYR A 41 10.04 5.37 -3.53
C TYR A 41 11.35 5.43 -4.32
N ASP A 42 11.37 6.13 -5.44
CA ASP A 42 12.55 6.31 -6.29
C ASP A 42 12.47 7.65 -7.04
N ASN A 43 13.60 8.33 -7.25
CA ASN A 43 13.68 9.61 -7.95
C ASN A 43 12.64 10.66 -7.51
N ASP A 44 12.39 10.76 -6.20
CA ASP A 44 11.42 11.66 -5.58
C ASP A 44 9.96 11.42 -6.02
N CYS A 45 9.61 10.19 -6.41
CA CYS A 45 8.24 9.78 -6.68
C CYS A 45 7.94 8.36 -6.16
N TRP A 46 6.65 8.11 -5.95
CA TRP A 46 6.14 6.79 -5.60
C TRP A 46 5.70 6.05 -6.86
N GLU A 47 6.15 4.80 -7.00
CA GLU A 47 5.84 3.97 -8.15
C GLU A 47 5.31 2.60 -7.71
N LEU A 48 4.34 2.08 -8.47
CA LEU A 48 3.88 0.70 -8.34
C LEU A 48 4.85 -0.23 -9.08
N LEU A 49 5.44 -1.19 -8.36
CA LEU A 49 6.26 -2.23 -8.98
C LEU A 49 5.40 -3.29 -9.66
N ASP A 50 5.94 -3.88 -10.73
CA ASP A 50 5.27 -4.98 -11.41
C ASP A 50 5.19 -6.20 -10.48
N LYS A 51 4.07 -6.93 -10.53
CA LYS A 51 3.84 -8.13 -9.69
C LYS A 51 4.87 -9.25 -9.95
N THR A 52 5.58 -9.18 -11.08
CA THR A 52 6.68 -10.10 -11.41
C THR A 52 7.99 -9.74 -10.71
N GLU A 53 8.14 -8.51 -10.22
CA GLU A 53 9.36 -8.02 -9.59
C GLU A 53 9.40 -8.33 -8.08
N VAL A 54 8.24 -8.55 -7.45
CA VAL A 54 8.15 -8.76 -6.00
C VAL A 54 7.22 -9.92 -5.67
N GLU A 55 7.72 -10.94 -4.98
CA GLU A 55 6.89 -12.06 -4.52
C GLU A 55 5.92 -11.62 -3.42
N ALA A 56 4.67 -12.09 -3.49
CA ALA A 56 3.67 -11.84 -2.45
C ALA A 56 4.08 -12.43 -1.08
N GLY A 57 4.89 -13.51 -1.08
CA GLY A 57 5.28 -14.24 0.11
C GLY A 57 4.16 -15.18 0.57
N ASP A 58 3.87 -15.20 1.87
CA ASP A 58 2.85 -16.09 2.46
C ASP A 58 1.40 -15.64 2.20
N LEU A 59 1.20 -14.43 1.67
CA LEU A 59 -0.12 -13.87 1.39
C LEU A 59 -0.48 -14.02 -0.09
N PRO A 60 -1.76 -14.29 -0.41
CA PRO A 60 -2.22 -14.24 -1.78
C PRO A 60 -2.21 -12.79 -2.31
N TYR A 61 -2.19 -12.64 -3.63
CA TYR A 61 -2.55 -11.36 -4.24
C TYR A 61 -4.04 -11.09 -4.07
N TYR A 62 -4.39 -9.82 -3.88
CA TYR A 62 -5.76 -9.38 -3.81
C TYR A 62 -6.47 -9.65 -5.14
N ILE A 63 -7.65 -10.24 -5.06
CA ILE A 63 -8.51 -10.53 -6.22
C ILE A 63 -9.73 -9.62 -6.11
N HIS A 64 -9.93 -8.81 -7.13
CA HIS A 64 -11.10 -7.94 -7.23
C HIS A 64 -12.37 -8.79 -7.37
N ASP A 65 -13.22 -8.77 -6.35
CA ASP A 65 -14.54 -9.41 -6.39
C ASP A 65 -15.63 -8.37 -6.07
N VAL A 66 -16.41 -8.04 -7.11
CA VAL A 66 -17.52 -7.08 -7.04
C VAL A 66 -18.67 -7.55 -6.13
N ASN A 67 -18.72 -8.85 -5.78
CA ASN A 67 -19.75 -9.40 -4.90
C ASN A 67 -19.29 -9.51 -3.44
N SER A 68 -18.03 -9.20 -3.14
CA SER A 68 -17.47 -9.34 -1.79
C SER A 68 -18.02 -8.34 -0.77
N GLY A 69 -18.68 -7.27 -1.23
CA GLY A 69 -19.11 -6.16 -0.39
C GLY A 69 -17.97 -5.25 0.07
N ASN A 70 -16.72 -5.55 -0.30
CA ASN A 70 -15.56 -4.73 0.01
C ASN A 70 -15.37 -3.62 -1.03
N VAL A 71 -14.75 -2.52 -0.61
CA VAL A 71 -14.30 -1.49 -1.55
C VAL A 71 -13.24 -2.09 -2.47
N ASN A 72 -13.45 -1.96 -3.78
CA ASN A 72 -12.56 -2.51 -4.79
C ASN A 72 -11.38 -1.55 -5.06
N VAL A 73 -10.36 -1.61 -4.20
CA VAL A 73 -9.19 -0.73 -4.25
C VAL A 73 -8.29 -1.08 -5.42
N ILE A 74 -8.02 -0.12 -6.31
CA ILE A 74 -7.13 -0.26 -7.47
C ILE A 74 -5.92 0.66 -7.25
N LEU A 75 -4.71 0.12 -7.37
CA LEU A 75 -3.46 0.89 -7.30
C LEU A 75 -3.19 1.59 -8.64
N ASN A 76 -3.96 2.64 -8.94
CA ASN A 76 -3.62 3.58 -10.00
C ASN A 76 -2.70 4.69 -9.46
N ASP A 77 -2.16 5.53 -10.34
CA ASP A 77 -1.21 6.59 -9.97
C ASP A 77 -1.71 7.45 -8.80
N ALA A 78 -2.96 7.92 -8.84
CA ALA A 78 -3.53 8.72 -7.75
C ALA A 78 -3.59 7.99 -6.40
N THR A 79 -3.92 6.69 -6.41
CA THR A 79 -3.96 5.88 -5.18
C THR A 79 -2.54 5.57 -4.70
N VAL A 80 -1.59 5.40 -5.61
CA VAL A 80 -0.17 5.20 -5.30
C VAL A 80 0.41 6.43 -4.62
N ASP A 81 0.15 7.62 -5.18
CA ASP A 81 0.60 8.89 -4.61
C ASP A 81 0.03 9.09 -3.19
N GLU A 82 -1.28 8.88 -3.01
CA GLU A 82 -1.93 9.03 -1.70
C GLU A 82 -1.37 8.05 -0.65
N ILE A 83 -1.16 6.78 -1.01
CA ILE A 83 -0.51 5.81 -0.12
C ILE A 83 0.92 6.26 0.22
N GLY A 84 1.65 6.76 -0.77
CA GLY A 84 3.02 7.25 -0.61
C GLY A 84 3.10 8.40 0.38
N GLU A 85 2.25 9.42 0.23
CA GLU A 85 2.15 10.56 1.15
C GLU A 85 1.85 10.12 2.59
N GLU A 86 0.93 9.17 2.78
CA GLU A 86 0.59 8.64 4.10
C GLU A 86 1.73 7.82 4.72
N ILE A 87 2.51 7.09 3.90
CA ILE A 87 3.74 6.43 4.36
C ILE A 87 4.74 7.47 4.86
N GLU A 88 5.05 8.50 4.05
CA GLU A 88 5.99 9.57 4.43
C GLU A 88 5.56 10.29 5.72
N ASN A 89 4.27 10.62 5.83
CA ASN A 89 3.71 11.23 7.04
C ASN A 89 3.93 10.33 8.27
N HIS A 90 3.71 9.02 8.12
CA HIS A 90 3.94 8.06 9.21
C HIS A 90 5.42 8.00 9.62
N LEU A 91 6.33 7.90 8.65
CA LEU A 91 7.78 7.83 8.89
C LEU A 91 8.30 9.07 9.61
N ARG A 92 7.84 10.25 9.18
CA ARG A 92 8.21 11.52 9.81
C ARG A 92 7.77 11.60 11.27
N ILE A 93 6.58 11.09 11.58
CA ILE A 93 6.08 11.04 12.96
C ILE A 93 6.96 10.12 13.82
N GLU A 94 7.43 8.98 13.29
CA GLU A 94 8.35 8.09 14.03
C GLU A 94 9.72 8.73 14.30
N GLU A 95 10.24 9.55 13.39
CA GLU A 95 11.52 10.26 13.57
C GLU A 95 11.47 11.36 14.65
N ASP A 96 10.29 11.94 14.88
CA ASP A 96 10.06 13.00 15.87
C ASP A 96 9.81 12.46 17.30
N LEU A 97 9.77 11.13 17.51
CA LEU A 97 9.51 10.45 18.79
C LEU A 97 10.78 9.94 19.50
#